data_AF-A0A345WSK9-F1
#
_entry.id   AF-A0A345WSK9-F1
#
_cell.length_a   1.000
_cell.length_b   1.000
_cell.length_c   1.000
_cell.angle_alpha   90.00
_cell.angle_beta   90.00
_cell.angle_gamma   90.00
#
_symmetry.space_group_name_H-M   'P 1'
#
loop_
_entity.id
_entity.type
_entity.pdbx_description
1 polymer ?
#
loop_
_entity_poly.entity_id
_entity_poly.type
_entity_poly.pdbx_seq_one_letter_code
_entity_poly.pdbx_strand_id
1 'polypeptide(L)'
;MQRFITAATAALILCAASGTAIAASDRETVSAHVSSRGLDLGTPKDRAILDARVLRAARAACALRSGDLADRADADRCIAEMRQSAVTALAARAERRPVTLASAR
;
A
#
# COMPACT_ATOMS: atom_id res chain seq x y z
N MET A 1 -11.99 23.93 -53.56
CA MET A 1 -11.89 25.01 -52.56
C MET A 1 -12.25 24.43 -51.20
N GLN A 2 -11.40 24.62 -50.20
CA GLN A 2 -11.69 24.71 -48.74
C GLN A 2 -12.72 23.72 -48.12
N ARG A 3 -12.48 23.01 -47.01
CA ARG A 3 -11.57 23.20 -45.87
C ARG A 3 -11.66 21.95 -44.99
N PHE A 4 -10.55 21.65 -44.33
CA PHE A 4 -10.41 20.68 -43.25
C PHE A 4 -11.33 20.99 -42.07
N ILE A 5 -12.02 19.98 -41.52
CA ILE A 5 -12.36 19.93 -40.09
C ILE A 5 -12.18 18.49 -39.62
N THR A 6 -11.03 18.23 -39.00
CA THR A 6 -10.80 17.13 -38.07
C THR A 6 -11.61 17.39 -36.79
N ALA A 7 -12.46 16.45 -36.38
CA ALA A 7 -13.03 16.42 -35.04
C ALA A 7 -12.94 14.99 -34.51
N ALA A 8 -11.86 14.73 -33.77
CA ALA A 8 -11.75 13.59 -32.89
C ALA A 8 -12.59 13.88 -31.65
N THR A 9 -13.65 13.12 -31.43
CA THR A 9 -14.38 13.10 -30.15
C THR A 9 -14.38 11.67 -29.63
N ALA A 10 -13.50 11.46 -28.66
CA ALA A 10 -13.36 10.24 -27.89
C ALA A 10 -14.69 9.85 -27.23
N ALA A 11 -15.03 8.57 -27.33
CA ALA A 11 -16.12 7.98 -26.58
C ALA A 11 -15.83 8.08 -25.07
N LEU A 12 -16.55 8.97 -24.38
CA LEU A 12 -16.62 8.98 -22.93
C LEU A 12 -17.51 7.82 -22.49
N ILE A 13 -16.88 6.70 -22.12
CA ILE A 13 -17.56 5.65 -21.37
C ILE A 13 -17.86 6.23 -19.99
N LEU A 14 -19.10 6.69 -19.80
CA LEU A 14 -19.67 6.94 -18.48
C LEU A 14 -19.83 5.59 -17.77
N CYS A 15 -18.78 5.15 -17.06
CA CYS A 15 -18.98 4.21 -15.98
C CYS A 15 -19.54 4.99 -14.79
N ALA A 16 -20.88 5.08 -14.75
CA ALA A 16 -21.63 5.38 -13.55
C ALA A 16 -21.36 4.26 -12.53
N ALA A 17 -20.23 4.36 -11.82
CA ALA A 17 -20.04 3.64 -10.58
C ALA A 17 -20.84 4.39 -9.53
N SER A 18 -22.08 3.94 -9.30
CA SER A 18 -22.77 4.06 -8.02
C SER A 18 -21.97 3.31 -6.96
N GLY A 19 -20.77 3.82 -6.66
CA GLY A 19 -20.02 3.46 -5.48
C GLY A 19 -20.77 4.04 -4.31
N THR A 20 -21.38 3.18 -3.52
CA THR A 20 -21.77 3.48 -2.14
C THR A 20 -20.67 4.35 -1.53
N ALA A 21 -21.02 5.59 -1.19
CA ALA A 21 -20.18 6.43 -0.36
C ALA A 21 -20.11 5.74 1.01
N ILE A 22 -19.17 4.80 1.14
CA ILE A 22 -18.66 4.39 2.44
C ILE A 22 -18.07 5.69 2.97
N ALA A 23 -18.74 6.26 3.96
CA ALA A 23 -18.32 7.48 4.62
C ALA A 23 -16.81 7.38 4.89
N ALA A 24 -16.03 8.08 4.08
CA ALA A 24 -14.63 8.33 4.35
C ALA A 24 -14.65 9.24 5.59
N SER A 25 -14.69 8.59 6.75
CA SER A 25 -14.22 9.20 7.98
C SER A 25 -12.87 9.81 7.63
N ASP A 26 -12.72 11.12 7.84
CA ASP A 26 -11.46 11.86 7.71
C ASP A 26 -10.43 11.28 8.69
N ARG A 27 -9.96 10.07 8.43
CA ARG A 27 -8.99 9.36 9.23
C ARG A 27 -7.63 9.92 8.86
N GLU A 28 -6.93 10.40 9.89
CA GLU A 28 -5.56 10.87 9.76
C GLU A 28 -4.72 9.80 9.06
N THR A 29 -4.12 10.18 7.92
CA THR A 29 -3.28 9.25 7.16
C THR A 29 -1.96 9.09 7.89
N VAL A 30 -1.68 7.87 8.33
CA VAL A 30 -0.44 7.53 9.03
C VAL A 30 0.54 6.88 8.05
N SER A 31 1.81 7.29 8.09
CA SER A 31 2.86 6.69 7.29
C SER A 31 4.11 6.41 8.13
N ALA A 32 4.82 5.33 7.81
CA ALA A 32 6.08 5.00 8.45
C ALA A 32 7.06 4.41 7.44
N HIS A 33 8.33 4.79 7.56
CA HIS A 33 9.39 4.25 6.73
C HIS A 33 10.09 3.08 7.44
N VAL A 34 10.11 1.90 6.79
CA VAL A 34 10.77 0.70 7.31
C VAL A 34 11.90 0.29 6.36
N SER A 35 13.12 0.18 6.91
CA SER A 35 14.28 -0.25 6.15
C SER A 35 14.42 -1.78 6.12
N SER A 36 14.57 -2.33 4.91
CA SER A 36 14.93 -3.73 4.66
C SER A 36 16.44 -3.93 4.52
N ARG A 37 17.26 -2.91 4.80
CA ARG A 37 18.73 -3.01 4.66
C ARG A 37 19.28 -4.13 5.56
N GLY A 38 20.15 -4.95 4.99
CA GLY A 38 20.80 -6.06 5.67
C GLY A 38 19.90 -7.28 5.89
N LEU A 39 18.75 -7.36 5.21
CA LEU A 39 17.84 -8.51 5.27
C LEU A 39 17.76 -9.19 3.90
N ASP A 40 17.91 -10.52 3.87
CA ASP A 40 17.60 -11.34 2.72
C ASP A 40 16.15 -11.86 2.80
N LEU A 41 15.26 -11.21 2.06
CA LEU A 41 13.83 -11.56 2.03
C LEU A 41 13.54 -12.92 1.36
N GLY A 42 14.54 -13.56 0.77
CA GLY A 42 14.48 -14.96 0.34
C GLY A 42 14.37 -15.92 1.53
N THR A 43 14.88 -15.55 2.70
CA THR A 43 14.91 -16.43 3.88
C THR A 43 13.71 -16.17 4.81
N PRO A 44 13.13 -17.24 5.41
CA PRO A 44 12.01 -17.07 6.36
C PRO A 44 12.44 -16.30 7.62
N LYS A 45 13.69 -16.46 8.06
CA LYS A 45 14.25 -15.77 9.23
C LYS A 45 14.25 -14.26 9.05
N ASP A 46 14.81 -13.76 7.94
CA ASP A 46 14.91 -12.32 7.71
C ASP A 46 13.55 -11.69 7.34
N ARG A 47 12.63 -12.47 6.75
CA ARG A 47 11.23 -12.06 6.60
C ARG A 47 10.55 -11.82 7.95
N ALA A 48 10.75 -12.70 8.93
CA ALA A 48 10.22 -12.51 10.27
C ALA A 48 10.83 -11.28 10.97
N ILE A 49 12.13 -10.99 10.74
CA ILE A 49 12.76 -9.77 11.25
C ILE A 49 12.14 -8.52 10.62
N LEU A 50 11.88 -8.54 9.30
CA LEU A 50 11.20 -7.42 8.64
C LEU A 50 9.77 -7.23 9.16
N ASP A 51 8.99 -8.30 9.31
CA ASP A 51 7.64 -8.23 9.87
C ASP A 51 7.64 -7.64 11.29
N ALA A 52 8.59 -8.03 12.14
CA ALA A 52 8.75 -7.44 13.46
C ALA A 52 9.11 -5.94 13.41
N ARG A 53 9.91 -5.50 12.41
CA ARG A 53 10.20 -4.07 12.21
C ARG A 53 8.95 -3.31 11.77
N VAL A 54 8.15 -3.87 10.85
CA VAL A 54 6.88 -3.30 10.41
C VAL A 54 5.91 -3.18 11.57
N LEU A 55 5.76 -4.23 12.39
CA LEU A 55 4.87 -4.21 13.54
C LEU A 55 5.26 -3.12 14.56
N ARG A 56 6.56 -2.96 14.84
CA ARG A 56 7.05 -1.89 15.73
C ARG A 56 6.75 -0.51 15.16
N ALA A 57 7.00 -0.29 13.87
CA ALA A 57 6.69 0.96 13.20
C ALA A 57 5.19 1.27 13.22
N ALA A 58 4.35 0.27 12.95
CA ALA A 58 2.89 0.41 12.98
C ALA A 58 2.39 0.77 14.38
N ARG A 59 2.87 0.10 15.43
CA ARG A 59 2.52 0.43 16.82
C ARG A 59 2.93 1.85 17.23
N ALA A 60 4.09 2.32 16.76
CA ALA A 60 4.55 3.68 17.04
C ALA A 60 3.69 4.73 16.30
N ALA A 61 3.22 4.40 15.10
CA ALA A 61 2.49 5.33 14.25
C ALA A 61 0.98 5.36 14.56
N CYS A 62 0.39 4.23 14.96
CA CYS A 62 -1.02 4.08 15.35
C CYS A 62 -1.27 4.36 16.84
N ALA A 63 -0.46 5.20 17.48
CA ALA A 63 -0.51 5.43 18.93
C ALA A 63 -1.93 5.77 19.41
N LEU A 64 -2.32 5.22 20.56
CA LEU A 64 -3.62 5.45 21.18
C LEU A 64 -3.76 6.92 21.58
N ARG A 65 -4.87 7.56 21.18
CA ARG A 65 -5.20 8.92 21.60
C ARG A 65 -5.79 8.96 23.01
N SER A 66 -6.49 7.91 23.44
CA SER A 66 -7.00 7.73 24.80
C SER A 66 -6.97 6.26 25.27
N GLY A 67 -7.41 6.02 26.51
CA GLY A 67 -7.53 4.69 27.11
C GLY A 67 -8.83 3.95 26.82
N ASP A 68 -9.68 4.48 25.93
CA ASP A 68 -11.01 3.93 25.66
C ASP A 68 -10.98 2.67 24.78
N LEU A 69 -12.04 1.86 24.86
CA LEU A 69 -12.14 0.62 24.07
C LEU A 69 -12.28 0.89 22.56
N ALA A 70 -12.95 1.97 22.17
CA ALA A 70 -13.08 2.37 20.78
C ALA A 70 -11.72 2.74 20.18
N ASP A 71 -10.94 3.55 20.89
CA ASP A 71 -9.58 3.93 20.47
C ASP A 71 -8.65 2.72 20.36
N ARG A 72 -8.82 1.71 21.23
CA ARG A 72 -8.09 0.44 21.09
C ARG A 72 -8.47 -0.30 19.81
N ALA A 73 -9.76 -0.43 19.52
CA ALA A 73 -10.22 -1.09 18.30
C ALA A 73 -9.74 -0.37 17.03
N ASP A 74 -9.71 0.96 17.05
CA ASP A 74 -9.21 1.76 15.94
C ASP A 74 -7.69 1.68 15.79
N ALA A 75 -6.93 1.65 16.89
CA ALA A 75 -5.48 1.42 16.84
C ALA A 75 -5.14 0.02 16.31
N ASP A 76 -5.87 -1.02 16.73
CA ASP A 76 -5.68 -2.38 16.23
C ASP A 76 -6.00 -2.47 14.73
N ARG A 77 -7.07 -1.79 14.29
CA ARG A 77 -7.40 -1.67 12.87
C ARG A 77 -6.29 -0.95 12.09
N CYS A 78 -5.80 0.18 12.60
CA CYS A 78 -4.69 0.92 11.99
C CYS A 78 -3.44 0.04 11.84
N ILE A 79 -3.08 -0.73 12.87
CA ILE A 79 -1.94 -1.64 12.83
C ILE A 79 -2.14 -2.73 11.77
N ALA A 80 -3.34 -3.30 11.68
CA ALA A 80 -3.66 -4.32 10.67
C ALA A 80 -3.56 -3.75 9.24
N GLU A 81 -4.11 -2.55 9.01
CA GLU A 81 -4.06 -1.85 7.73
C GLU A 81 -2.61 -1.53 7.33
N MET A 82 -1.78 -0.99 8.25
CA MET A 82 -0.36 -0.72 7.98
C MET A 82 0.43 -1.98 7.62
N ARG A 83 0.16 -3.12 8.28
CA ARG A 83 0.80 -4.39 7.93
C ARG A 83 0.39 -4.87 6.55
N GLN A 84 -0.90 -4.75 6.21
CA GLN A 84 -1.39 -5.10 4.87
C GLN A 84 -0.75 -4.22 3.79
N SER A 85 -0.66 -2.90 4.02
CA SER A 85 0.01 -1.98 3.11
C SER A 85 1.51 -2.31 2.94
N ALA A 86 2.18 -2.74 4.01
CA ALA A 86 3.57 -3.18 3.92
C ALA A 86 3.74 -4.43 3.03
N VAL A 87 2.83 -5.40 3.12
CA VAL A 87 2.82 -6.58 2.25
C VAL A 87 2.63 -6.18 0.78
N THR A 88 1.65 -5.33 0.49
CA THR A 88 1.42 -4.82 -0.87
C THR A 88 2.64 -4.07 -1.42
N ALA A 89 3.28 -3.23 -0.60
CA ALA A 89 4.49 -2.50 -0.99
C ALA A 89 5.68 -3.44 -1.27
N LEU A 90 5.82 -4.53 -0.51
CA LEU A 90 6.84 -5.56 -0.74
C LEU A 90 6.57 -6.36 -2.01
N ALA A 91 5.33 -6.75 -2.26
CA ALA A 91 4.94 -7.44 -3.51
C ALA A 91 5.27 -6.58 -4.74
N ALA A 92 4.85 -5.30 -4.73
CA ALA A 92 5.18 -4.37 -5.81
C ALA A 92 6.69 -4.13 -5.99
N ARG A 93 7.51 -4.27 -4.94
CA ARG A 93 8.98 -4.24 -5.06
C ARG A 93 9.55 -5.52 -5.65
N ALA A 94 8.98 -6.68 -5.32
CA ALA A 94 9.40 -7.96 -5.87
C ALA A 94 9.16 -8.01 -7.39
N GLU A 95 8.00 -7.54 -7.86
CA GLU A 95 7.65 -7.47 -9.29
C GLU A 95 8.60 -6.59 -10.10
N ARG A 96 9.12 -5.51 -9.50
CA ARG A 96 10.07 -4.59 -10.15
C ARG A 96 11.51 -5.10 -10.20
N ARG A 97 11.84 -6.17 -9.47
CA ARG A 97 13.21 -6.67 -9.40
C ARG A 97 13.47 -7.51 -10.66
N PRO A 98 14.43 -7.12 -11.53
CA PRO A 98 14.68 -7.84 -12.76
C PRO A 98 15.08 -9.28 -12.45
N VAL A 99 14.36 -10.24 -13.03
CA VAL A 99 14.70 -11.66 -12.95
C VAL A 99 15.86 -11.91 -13.91
N THR A 100 17.06 -12.10 -13.37
CA THR A 100 18.19 -12.61 -14.16
C THR A 100 17.92 -14.06 -14.54
N LEU A 101 17.44 -14.26 -15.77
CA LEU A 101 17.48 -15.57 -16.42
C LEU A 101 18.95 -15.85 -16.78
N ALA A 102 19.44 -17.04 -16.49
CA ALA A 102 20.81 -17.44 -16.83
C ALA A 102 21.08 -17.14 -18.32
N SER A 103 22.14 -16.37 -18.62
CA SER A 103 22.54 -16.15 -20.01
C SER A 103 23.18 -17.42 -20.54
N ALA A 104 22.56 -18.04 -21.54
CA ALA A 104 23.21 -19.07 -22.33
C ALA A 104 24.31 -18.42 -23.20
N ARG A 105 25.48 -19.06 -23.26
CA ARG A 105 26.43 -18.90 -24.37
C ARG A 105 26.27 -20.09 -25.30
#